data_AF-A0A416C5T1-F1
#
_entry.id   AF-A0A416C5T1-F1
#
_cell.length_a   1.000
_cell.length_b   1.000
_cell.length_c   1.000
_cell.angle_alpha   90.00
_cell.angle_beta   90.00
_cell.angle_gamma   90.00
#
_symmetry.space_group_name_H-M   'P 1'
#
loop_
_entity.id
_entity.type
_entity.pdbx_description
1 polymer ?
#
loop_
_entity_poly.entity_id
_entity_poly.type
_entity_poly.pdbx_seq_one_letter_code
_entity_poly.pdbx_strand_id
1 'polypeptide(L)' 'MFYGRSWIGVTMDDFINELNSYIDWYNTKRIKKSLGYMSPVEYRHSLGLSA' A
#
# COMPACT_ATOMS: atom_id res chain seq x y z
N MET A 1 -3.41 18.05 -0.13
CA MET A 1 -2.86 17.20 -1.21
C MET A 1 -2.27 15.96 -0.57
N PHE A 2 -2.67 14.76 -1.00
CA PHE A 2 -2.03 13.49 -0.60
C PHE A 2 -1.28 12.97 -1.82
N TYR A 3 0.02 12.68 -1.69
CA TYR A 3 0.93 12.33 -2.80
C TYR A 3 0.87 13.28 -4.01
N GLY A 4 0.75 14.60 -3.79
CA GLY A 4 0.70 15.57 -4.87
C GLY A 4 -0.59 15.56 -5.70
N ARG A 5 -1.58 14.72 -5.35
CA ARG A 5 -2.91 14.75 -5.97
C ARG A 5 -3.84 15.72 -5.22
N SER A 6 -4.60 16.49 -6.00
CA SER A 6 -5.76 17.23 -5.48
C SER A 6 -6.94 16.28 -5.34
N TRP A 7 -7.65 16.42 -4.22
CA TRP A 7 -8.85 15.64 -3.90
C TRP A 7 -10.08 16.54 -3.81
N ILE A 8 -9.96 17.79 -4.26
CA ILE A 8 -11.08 18.72 -4.33
C ILE A 8 -12.11 18.16 -5.32
N GLY A 9 -13.35 17.99 -4.88
CA GLY A 9 -14.44 17.45 -5.69
C GLY A 9 -14.50 15.93 -5.76
N VAL A 10 -13.57 15.21 -5.12
CA VAL A 10 -13.65 13.75 -4.96
C VAL A 10 -14.55 13.43 -3.77
N THR A 11 -15.45 12.45 -3.93
CA THR A 11 -16.33 12.03 -2.84
C THR A 11 -15.54 11.29 -1.76
N MET A 12 -16.09 11.21 -0.55
CA MET A 12 -15.45 10.44 0.52
C MET A 12 -15.34 8.96 0.16
N ASP A 13 -16.35 8.39 -0.49
CA ASP A 13 -16.35 6.99 -0.90
C ASP A 13 -15.25 6.70 -1.93
N ASP A 14 -15.10 7.57 -2.94
CA ASP A 14 -14.03 7.44 -3.94
C ASP A 14 -12.65 7.57 -3.30
N PHE A 15 -12.50 8.50 -2.35
CA PHE A 15 -11.25 8.65 -1.61
C PHE A 15 -10.91 7.40 -0.79
N ILE A 16 -11.89 6.83 -0.09
CA ILE A 16 -11.71 5.59 0.68
C ILE A 16 -11.31 4.44 -0.24
N ASN A 17 -11.96 4.30 -1.39
CA ASN A 17 -11.66 3.25 -2.35
C ASN A 17 -10.23 3.35 -2.92
N GLU A 18 -9.81 4.55 -3.30
CA GLU A 18 -8.45 4.78 -3.81
C GLU A 18 -7.40 4.58 -2.71
N LEU A 19 -7.70 5.00 -1.47
CA LEU A 19 -6.82 4.76 -0.32
C LEU A 19 -6.66 3.27 -0.01
N ASN A 20 -7.76 2.51 0.03
CA ASN A 20 -7.73 1.07 0.25
C ASN A 20 -6.91 0.37 -0.84
N SER A 21 -7.17 0.71 -2.11
CA SER A 21 -6.43 0.17 -3.25
C SER A 21 -4.93 0.47 -3.15
N TYR A 22 -4.57 1.67 -2.72
CA TYR A 22 -3.17 2.05 -2.50
C TYR A 22 -2.52 1.23 -1.38
N ILE A 23 -3.21 1.05 -0.25
CA ILE A 23 -2.71 0.27 0.89
C ILE A 23 -2.48 -1.19 0.48
N ASP A 24 -3.43 -1.79 -0.24
CA ASP A 24 -3.31 -3.17 -0.73
C ASP A 24 -2.13 -3.32 -1.68
N TRP A 25 -1.98 -2.41 -2.64
CA TRP A 25 -0.82 -2.41 -3.54
C TRP A 25 0.49 -2.24 -2.77
N TYR A 26 0.54 -1.30 -1.81
CA TYR A 26 1.74 -1.04 -1.02
C TYR A 26 2.17 -2.28 -0.23
N ASN A 27 1.22 -2.98 0.36
CA ASN A 27 1.49 -4.15 1.21
C ASN A 27 1.84 -5.39 0.39
N THR A 28 1.19 -5.59 -0.77
CA THR A 28 1.25 -6.88 -1.50
C THR A 28 2.06 -6.85 -2.79
N LYS A 29 2.22 -5.68 -3.42
CA LYS A 29 2.85 -5.56 -4.75
C LYS A 29 4.11 -4.71 -4.76
N ARG A 30 4.22 -3.73 -3.86
CA ARG A 30 5.37 -2.82 -3.84
C ARG A 30 6.64 -3.53 -3.36
N ILE A 31 7.59 -3.70 -4.26
CA ILE A 31 8.91 -4.28 -3.95
C ILE A 31 9.82 -3.25 -3.29
N LYS A 32 10.50 -3.64 -2.19
CA LYS A 32 11.42 -2.77 -1.46
C LYS A 32 12.81 -3.40 -1.35
N LYS A 33 13.83 -2.73 -1.89
CA LYS A 33 15.23 -3.19 -1.84
C LYS A 33 15.72 -3.46 -0.41
N SER A 34 15.34 -2.62 0.55
CA SER A 34 15.72 -2.81 1.95
C SER A 34 15.10 -4.05 2.60
N LEU A 35 14.08 -4.65 1.97
CA LEU A 35 13.45 -5.90 2.41
C LEU A 35 13.97 -7.10 1.60
N GLY A 36 15.16 -6.99 1.01
CA GLY A 36 15.70 -8.05 0.15
C GLY A 36 14.92 -8.21 -1.16
N TYR A 37 14.38 -7.11 -1.70
CA TYR A 37 13.54 -7.13 -2.91
C TYR A 37 12.23 -7.89 -2.75
N MET A 38 11.66 -7.89 -1.54
CA MET A 38 10.33 -8.43 -1.24
C MET A 38 9.28 -7.31 -1.09
N SER A 39 8.01 -7.68 -1.24
CA SER A 39 6.89 -6.86 -0.74
C SER A 39 6.83 -6.90 0.81
N PRO A 40 6.15 -5.93 1.45
CA PRO A 40 5.97 -5.95 2.91
C PRO A 40 5.35 -7.24 3.44
N VAL A 41 4.35 -7.78 2.75
CA VAL A 41 3.70 -9.04 3.15
C VAL A 41 4.66 -10.23 3.00
N GLU A 42 5.34 -10.37 1.86
CA GLU A 42 6.32 -11.45 1.65
C GLU A 42 7.45 -11.41 2.69
N TYR A 43 7.93 -10.20 3.01
CA TYR A 43 8.96 -10.03 4.03
C TYR A 43 8.46 -10.50 5.41
N ARG A 44 7.23 -10.15 5.81
CA ARG A 44 6.65 -10.62 7.07
C ARG A 44 6.49 -12.15 7.09
N HIS A 45 6.09 -12.77 5.98
CA HIS A 45 6.02 -14.23 5.89
C HIS A 45 7.40 -14.86 6.02
N SER A 46 8.45 -14.28 5.41
CA SER A 46 9.82 -14.76 5.55
C SER A 46 10.33 -14.73 7.00
N LEU A 47 9.78 -13.84 7.82
CA LEU A 47 10.10 -13.71 9.24
C LEU A 47 9.19 -14.56 10.16
N GLY A 48 8.20 -15.27 9.62
CA GLY A 48 7.19 -15.96 10.42
C GLY A 48 6.28 -15.03 11.22
N LEU A 49 6.17 -13.75 10.82
CA LEU A 49 5.40 -12.71 11.50
C LEU A 49 4.01 -12.49 10.90
N SER A 50 3.62 -13.33 9.95
CA SER A 50 2.26 -13.41 9.39
C SER A 50 1.80 -14.85 9.41
N ALA A 51 0.60 -15.06 9.96
CA ALA A 51 -0.12 -16.33 9.95
C ALA A 51 -0.58 -16.69 8.53
#